data_AF-X1E1I0-F1
#
_entry.id   AF-X1E1I0-F1
#
_cell.length_a   1.000
_cell.length_b   1.000
_cell.length_c   1.000
_cell.angle_alpha   90.00
_cell.angle_beta   90.00
_cell.angle_gamma   90.00
#
_symmetry.space_group_name_H-M   'P 1'
#
loop_
_entity.id
_entity.type
_entity.pdbx_description
1 polymer ?
#
loop_
_entity_poly.entity_id
_entity_poly.type
_entity_poly.pdbx_seq_one_letter_code
_entity_poly.pdbx_strand_id
1 'polypeptide(L)'
;MSVDYCSPLTVKFLAQAEYDQFGFDADPDYEAFIDETLIPAAMEFIDNYVGHNFQSNAGTIRLDGSGKEALHINRIGMVDTGSGYETPKLLPVPMMTITAISFNGVAKTITDFQIYDEVIRYENNIFDAGRQNIVIEGTWGYASVPDDIR
;
A
#
# COMPACT_ATOMS: atom_id res chain seq x y z
N MET A 1 -13.50 -6.44 10.58
CA MET A 1 -12.88 -7.50 9.78
C MET A 1 -12.43 -6.85 8.49
N SER A 2 -11.12 -6.84 8.22
CA SER A 2 -10.60 -6.50 6.88
C SER A 2 -11.23 -7.48 5.89
N VAL A 3 -11.76 -6.97 4.78
CA VAL A 3 -12.27 -7.81 3.70
C VAL A 3 -11.12 -7.97 2.73
N ASP A 4 -10.39 -9.08 2.85
CA ASP A 4 -9.35 -9.42 1.90
C ASP A 4 -10.02 -9.76 0.56
N TYR A 5 -9.53 -9.19 -0.54
CA TYR A 5 -10.06 -9.44 -1.88
C TYR A 5 -9.53 -10.74 -2.49
N CYS A 6 -8.59 -11.40 -1.81
CA CYS A 6 -8.23 -12.77 -2.05
C CYS A 6 -8.83 -13.63 -0.94
N SER A 7 -9.69 -14.59 -1.31
CA SER A 7 -10.25 -15.53 -0.34
C SER A 7 -9.48 -16.85 -0.32
N PRO A 8 -9.46 -17.57 0.82
CA PRO A 8 -8.83 -18.90 0.90
C PRO A 8 -9.41 -19.87 -0.13
N LEU A 9 -10.71 -19.80 -0.40
CA LEU A 9 -11.38 -20.62 -1.40
C LEU A 9 -10.83 -20.35 -2.82
N THR A 10 -10.62 -19.09 -3.19
CA THR A 10 -10.10 -18.70 -4.51
C THR A 10 -8.67 -19.18 -4.67
N VAL A 11 -7.83 -19.00 -3.65
CA VAL A 11 -6.44 -19.47 -3.66
C VAL A 11 -6.39 -20.99 -3.74
N LYS A 12 -7.18 -21.71 -2.94
CA LYS A 12 -7.29 -23.19 -2.99
C LYS A 12 -7.72 -23.67 -4.38
N PHE A 13 -8.71 -23.02 -4.99
CA PHE A 13 -9.23 -23.41 -6.31
C PHE A 13 -8.24 -23.12 -7.45
N LEU A 14 -7.53 -21.99 -7.40
CA LEU A 14 -6.61 -21.56 -8.46
C LEU A 14 -5.21 -22.15 -8.34
N ALA A 15 -4.72 -22.41 -7.13
CA ALA A 15 -3.40 -23.03 -6.91
C ALA A 15 -3.36 -24.48 -7.42
N GLN A 16 -4.52 -25.16 -7.49
CA GLN A 16 -4.69 -26.53 -7.98
C GLN A 16 -3.68 -27.53 -7.40
N ALA A 17 -3.21 -27.26 -6.18
CA ALA A 17 -2.19 -28.05 -5.52
C ALA A 17 -2.77 -28.67 -4.26
N GLU A 18 -2.55 -29.96 -4.10
CA GLU A 18 -3.04 -30.75 -2.96
C GLU A 18 -2.06 -30.58 -1.78
N TYR A 19 -2.56 -30.63 -0.54
CA TYR A 19 -1.76 -30.34 0.67
C TYR A 19 -0.57 -31.29 0.86
N ASP A 20 -0.68 -32.52 0.35
CA ASP A 20 0.36 -33.55 0.35
C ASP A 20 1.51 -33.24 -0.62
N GLN A 21 1.27 -32.44 -1.66
CA GLN A 21 2.29 -32.01 -2.63
C GLN A 21 3.28 -31.00 -2.04
N PHE A 22 2.89 -30.32 -0.95
CA PHE A 22 3.74 -29.38 -0.23
C PHE A 22 4.30 -29.95 1.08
N GLY A 23 3.96 -31.21 1.41
CA GLY A 23 4.44 -31.88 2.62
C GLY A 23 3.82 -31.34 3.91
N PHE A 24 2.58 -30.84 3.86
CA PHE A 24 1.84 -30.51 5.08
C PHE A 24 1.35 -31.78 5.77
N ASP A 25 1.60 -31.88 7.08
CA ASP A 25 1.25 -33.05 7.88
C ASP A 25 -0.22 -33.04 8.35
N ALA A 26 -0.91 -31.91 8.24
CA ALA A 26 -2.31 -31.74 8.61
C ALA A 26 -3.00 -30.57 7.88
N ASP A 27 -4.32 -30.67 7.70
CA ASP A 27 -5.16 -29.62 7.10
C ASP A 27 -4.99 -28.23 7.75
N PRO A 28 -4.88 -28.09 9.09
CA PRO A 28 -4.70 -26.77 9.71
C PRO A 28 -3.40 -26.07 9.29
N ASP A 29 -2.31 -26.83 9.07
CA ASP A 29 -1.03 -26.26 8.66
C ASP A 29 -1.09 -25.75 7.22
N TYR A 30 -1.85 -26.45 6.36
CA TYR A 30 -2.12 -26.01 5.00
C TYR A 30 -3.01 -24.76 4.97
N GLU A 31 -4.06 -24.70 5.80
CA GLU A 31 -4.90 -23.50 5.90
C GLU A 31 -4.13 -22.29 6.43
N ALA A 32 -3.27 -22.49 7.44
CA ALA A 32 -2.38 -21.44 7.93
C ALA A 32 -1.41 -20.96 6.84
N PHE A 33 -0.84 -21.86 6.05
CA PHE A 33 0.02 -21.48 4.93
C PHE A 33 -0.72 -20.65 3.87
N ILE A 34 -1.97 -21.01 3.55
CA ILE A 34 -2.79 -20.23 2.63
C ILE A 34 -3.04 -18.83 3.17
N ASP A 35 -3.49 -18.73 4.42
CA ASP A 35 -3.90 -17.47 5.04
C ASP A 35 -2.71 -16.54 5.32
N GLU A 36 -1.60 -17.08 5.80
CA GLU A 36 -0.45 -16.29 6.24
C GLU A 36 0.59 -16.05 5.15
N THR A 37 0.63 -16.88 4.10
CA THR A 37 1.65 -16.79 3.05
C THR A 37 1.06 -16.54 1.67
N LEU A 38 0.15 -17.40 1.20
CA LEU A 38 -0.31 -17.32 -0.19
C LEU A 38 -1.24 -16.14 -0.43
N ILE A 39 -2.18 -15.85 0.47
CA ILE A 39 -3.08 -14.71 0.34
C ILE A 39 -2.30 -13.39 0.33
N PRO A 40 -1.40 -13.10 1.29
CA PRO A 40 -0.59 -11.88 1.25
C PRO A 40 0.26 -11.76 -0.03
N ALA A 41 0.86 -12.86 -0.51
CA ALA A 41 1.64 -12.85 -1.73
C ALA A 41 0.79 -12.62 -2.99
N ALA A 42 -0.40 -13.21 -3.06
CA ALA A 42 -1.34 -13.01 -4.16
C ALA A 42 -1.84 -11.56 -4.21
N MET A 43 -2.13 -10.99 -3.05
CA MET A 43 -2.52 -9.59 -2.90
C MET A 43 -1.40 -8.65 -3.34
N GLU A 44 -0.18 -8.86 -2.85
CA GLU A 44 1.00 -8.10 -3.29
C GLU A 44 1.19 -8.20 -4.81
N PHE A 45 1.01 -9.40 -5.39
CA PHE A 45 1.12 -9.60 -6.84
C PHE A 45 0.06 -8.80 -7.62
N ILE A 46 -1.21 -8.89 -7.20
CA ILE A 46 -2.33 -8.19 -7.84
C ILE A 46 -2.12 -6.69 -7.74
N ASP A 47 -1.82 -6.17 -6.54
CA ASP A 47 -1.56 -4.75 -6.31
C ASP A 47 -0.44 -4.25 -7.22
N ASN A 48 0.65 -5.02 -7.33
CA ASN A 48 1.77 -4.67 -8.18
C ASN A 48 1.45 -4.73 -9.68
N TYR A 49 0.54 -5.62 -10.09
CA TYR A 49 0.10 -5.74 -11.49
C TYR A 49 -0.83 -4.59 -11.89
N VAL A 50 -1.80 -4.23 -11.03
CA VAL A 50 -2.80 -3.18 -11.30
C VAL A 50 -2.36 -1.78 -10.86
N GLY A 51 -1.30 -1.69 -10.03
CA GLY A 51 -0.80 -0.43 -9.48
C GLY A 51 -1.68 0.15 -8.35
N HIS A 52 -2.62 -0.61 -7.81
CA HIS A 52 -3.59 -0.15 -6.80
C HIS A 52 -3.72 -1.18 -5.68
N ASN A 53 -3.83 -0.71 -4.45
CA ASN A 53 -4.14 -1.51 -3.28
C ASN A 53 -5.63 -1.40 -2.98
N PHE A 54 -6.31 -2.54 -2.88
CA PHE A 54 -7.77 -2.59 -2.63
C PHE A 54 -8.15 -2.69 -1.16
N GLN A 55 -7.19 -2.84 -0.24
CA GLN A 55 -7.43 -2.82 1.19
C GLN A 55 -7.40 -1.39 1.76
N SER A 56 -8.25 -1.15 2.76
CA SER A 56 -8.21 0.08 3.53
C SER A 56 -7.02 0.06 4.49
N ASN A 57 -6.08 0.98 4.29
CA ASN A 57 -4.87 1.10 5.09
C ASN A 57 -4.74 2.51 5.68
N ALA A 58 -4.01 2.63 6.79
CA ALA A 58 -3.69 3.90 7.41
C ALA A 58 -2.28 3.85 8.01
N GLY A 59 -1.58 4.99 8.02
CA GLY A 59 -0.27 5.10 8.63
C GLY A 59 0.59 6.19 8.02
N THR A 60 1.89 5.98 8.10
CA THR A 60 2.90 6.96 7.70
C THR A 60 3.71 6.44 6.51
N ILE A 61 3.83 7.26 5.48
CA ILE A 61 4.62 7.01 4.27
C ILE A 61 5.78 8.00 4.24
N ARG A 62 7.00 7.49 4.05
CA ARG A 62 8.19 8.29 3.81
C ARG A 62 8.59 8.21 2.35
N LEU A 63 8.82 9.37 1.73
CA LEU A 63 9.30 9.50 0.37
C LEU A 63 10.60 10.31 0.34
N ASP A 64 11.51 9.89 -0.52
CA ASP A 64 12.66 10.70 -0.91
C ASP A 64 12.32 11.44 -2.20
N GLY A 65 11.99 12.73 -2.09
CA GLY A 65 11.61 13.57 -3.23
C GLY A 65 12.69 14.58 -3.59
N SER A 66 12.71 15.03 -4.85
CA SER A 66 13.58 16.14 -5.29
C SER A 66 12.88 17.51 -5.27
N GLY A 67 11.61 17.53 -4.85
CA GLY A 67 10.80 18.73 -4.83
C GLY A 67 10.41 19.29 -6.21
N LYS A 68 10.50 18.51 -7.29
CA LYS A 68 10.13 19.01 -8.62
C LYS A 68 8.72 18.57 -8.97
N GLU A 69 7.81 19.55 -9.11
CA GLU A 69 6.48 19.52 -9.74
C GLU A 69 5.44 18.52 -9.20
N ALA A 70 5.81 17.26 -8.96
CA ALA A 70 4.93 16.19 -8.52
C ALA A 70 5.69 15.21 -7.61
N LEU A 71 5.06 14.84 -6.49
CA LEU A 71 5.50 13.77 -5.62
C LEU A 71 4.73 12.51 -5.97
N HIS A 72 5.42 11.54 -6.55
CA HIS A 72 4.86 10.23 -6.81
C HIS A 72 4.95 9.36 -5.56
N ILE A 73 3.81 8.82 -5.14
CA ILE A 73 3.70 7.98 -3.93
C ILE A 73 3.95 6.50 -4.27
N ASN A 74 3.94 6.15 -5.56
CA ASN A 74 4.11 4.78 -6.03
C ASN A 74 5.55 4.26 -5.80
N ARG A 75 5.68 3.04 -5.24
CA ARG A 75 6.87 2.16 -5.11
C ARG A 75 8.19 2.73 -4.56
N ILE A 76 8.33 4.05 -4.44
CA ILE A 76 9.50 4.78 -3.92
C ILE A 76 9.26 5.12 -2.43
N GLY A 77 8.00 5.04 -1.98
CA GLY A 77 7.62 5.23 -0.59
C GLY A 77 7.99 4.05 0.27
N MET A 78 8.43 4.34 1.49
CA MET A 78 8.52 3.37 2.58
C MET A 78 7.35 3.60 3.53
N VAL A 79 6.78 2.53 4.08
CA VAL A 79 5.69 2.62 5.06
C VAL A 79 6.24 2.30 6.45
N ASP A 80 5.79 3.05 7.45
CA ASP A 80 6.12 2.78 8.85
C ASP A 80 5.38 1.53 9.35
N THR A 81 6.12 0.52 9.78
CA THR A 81 5.61 -0.75 10.32
C THR A 81 5.58 -0.77 11.85
N GLY A 82 5.97 0.33 12.51
CA GLY A 82 6.16 0.41 13.96
C GLY A 82 7.52 -0.11 14.44
N SER A 83 8.21 -0.95 13.67
CA SER A 83 9.62 -1.33 13.87
C SER A 83 10.59 -0.52 13.00
N GLY A 84 10.06 0.32 12.11
CA GLY A 84 10.83 1.15 11.20
C GLY A 84 10.11 1.34 9.87
N TYR A 85 10.80 2.01 8.95
CA TYR A 85 10.32 2.16 7.58
C TYR A 85 10.75 0.97 6.74
N GLU A 86 9.80 0.36 6.03
CA GLU A 86 10.05 -0.77 5.13
C GLU A 86 9.43 -0.54 3.75
N THR A 87 9.85 -1.33 2.77
CA THR A 87 9.19 -1.32 1.46
C THR A 87 7.75 -1.82 1.64
N PRO A 88 6.73 -1.10 1.15
CA PRO A 88 5.35 -1.52 1.28
C PRO A 88 5.13 -2.87 0.60
N LYS A 89 4.61 -3.85 1.35
CA LYS A 89 4.09 -5.11 0.78
C LYS A 89 2.81 -4.87 -0.02
N LEU A 90 1.98 -3.96 0.44
CA LEU A 90 0.79 -3.47 -0.27
C LEU A 90 1.01 -2.02 -0.65
N LEU A 91 0.69 -1.67 -1.89
CA LEU A 91 1.04 -0.35 -2.41
C LEU A 91 0.32 0.77 -1.62
N PRO A 92 1.00 1.90 -1.33
CA PRO A 92 0.39 3.03 -0.63
C PRO A 92 -0.45 3.92 -1.57
N VAL A 93 -1.18 3.32 -2.50
CA VAL A 93 -2.01 3.97 -3.51
C VAL A 93 -3.27 3.14 -3.77
N PRO A 94 -4.42 3.76 -4.12
CA PRO A 94 -4.62 5.20 -4.26
C PRO A 94 -4.66 5.90 -2.90
N MET A 95 -4.17 7.14 -2.82
CA MET A 95 -4.34 7.94 -1.61
C MET A 95 -5.78 8.38 -1.44
N MET A 96 -6.37 8.08 -0.27
CA MET A 96 -7.74 8.49 0.05
C MET A 96 -7.78 9.82 0.80
N THR A 97 -7.00 9.91 1.89
CA THR A 97 -6.96 11.07 2.77
C THR A 97 -5.54 11.31 3.23
N ILE A 98 -5.07 12.56 3.19
CA ILE A 98 -3.84 12.98 3.85
C ILE A 98 -4.23 13.81 5.07
N THR A 99 -3.74 13.42 6.24
CA THR A 99 -3.99 14.08 7.52
C THR A 99 -2.82 14.90 8.01
N ALA A 100 -1.60 14.62 7.52
CA ALA A 100 -0.43 15.46 7.74
C ALA A 100 0.60 15.28 6.62
N ILE A 101 1.35 16.34 6.33
CA ILE A 101 2.51 16.29 5.43
C ILE A 101 3.63 17.17 5.98
N SER A 102 4.86 16.67 5.95
CA SER A 102 6.04 17.41 6.38
C SER A 102 7.23 17.20 5.45
N PHE A 103 8.00 18.26 5.24
CA PHE A 103 9.25 18.23 4.46
C PHE A 103 10.42 18.55 5.39
N ASN A 104 11.39 17.63 5.46
CA ASN A 104 12.56 17.74 6.35
C ASN A 104 12.17 18.03 7.82
N GLY A 105 11.06 17.44 8.28
CA GLY A 105 10.52 17.64 9.63
C GLY A 105 9.72 18.94 9.83
N VAL A 106 9.56 19.76 8.79
CA VAL A 106 8.74 20.98 8.84
C VAL A 106 7.35 20.66 8.31
N ALA A 107 6.35 20.79 9.18
CA ALA A 107 4.94 20.60 8.82
C ALA A 107 4.49 21.59 7.73
N LYS A 108 3.65 21.11 6.82
CA LYS A 108 3.07 21.90 5.72
C LYS A 108 1.54 21.90 5.84
N THR A 109 0.92 22.94 5.30
CA THR A 109 -0.54 23.07 5.28
C THR A 109 -1.11 22.20 4.17
N ILE A 110 -2.02 21.29 4.48
CA ILE A 110 -2.56 20.31 3.52
C ILE A 110 -3.34 20.98 2.39
N THR A 111 -4.00 22.11 2.67
CA THR A 111 -4.75 22.86 1.65
C THR A 111 -3.87 23.43 0.54
N ASP A 112 -2.56 23.52 0.76
CA ASP A 112 -1.59 23.98 -0.24
C ASP A 112 -1.28 22.89 -1.28
N PHE A 113 -1.89 21.71 -1.18
CA PHE A 113 -1.64 20.56 -2.03
C PHE A 113 -2.88 20.12 -2.80
N GLN A 114 -2.64 19.71 -4.04
CA GLN A 114 -3.58 18.95 -4.85
C GLN A 114 -3.21 17.48 -4.75
N ILE A 115 -4.14 16.67 -4.27
CA ILE A 115 -3.94 15.23 -4.02
C ILE A 115 -4.67 14.47 -5.12
N TYR A 116 -3.93 13.67 -5.87
CA TYR A 116 -4.41 12.67 -6.81
C TYR A 116 -4.04 11.28 -6.30
N ASP A 117 -4.64 10.25 -6.88
CA ASP A 117 -4.50 8.85 -6.46
C ASP A 117 -3.04 8.42 -6.25
N GLU A 118 -2.15 8.72 -7.19
CA GLU A 118 -0.72 8.34 -7.14
C GLU A 118 0.24 9.52 -6.95
N VAL A 119 -0.28 10.76 -6.97
CA VAL A 119 0.54 11.96 -7.11
C VAL A 119 0.05 13.08 -6.21
N ILE A 120 0.96 13.73 -5.48
CA ILE A 120 0.71 15.00 -4.78
C ILE A 120 1.41 16.13 -5.53
N ARG A 121 0.68 17.20 -5.81
CA ARG A 121 1.23 18.44 -6.39
C ARG A 121 1.04 19.60 -5.43
N TYR A 122 1.95 20.56 -5.49
CA TYR A 122 1.82 21.83 -4.76
C TYR A 122 0.91 22.77 -5.56
N GLU A 123 0.04 23.53 -4.90
CA GLU A 123 -0.91 24.46 -5.54
C GLU A 123 -0.21 25.47 -6.48
N ASN A 124 1.04 25.81 -6.17
CA ASN A 124 1.88 26.71 -6.97
C ASN A 124 3.03 26.02 -7.74
N ASN A 125 3.15 24.69 -7.70
CA ASN A 125 4.29 23.93 -8.26
C ASN A 125 5.69 24.31 -7.72
N ILE A 126 5.76 24.94 -6.53
CA ILE A 126 7.01 25.37 -5.91
C ILE A 126 7.32 24.40 -4.77
N PHE A 127 7.96 23.27 -5.04
CA PHE A 127 8.75 22.70 -3.95
C PHE A 127 10.18 23.24 -4.02
N ASP A 128 10.81 23.35 -2.86
CA ASP A 128 12.20 23.77 -2.79
C ASP A 128 13.07 22.78 -3.55
N ALA A 129 13.92 23.29 -4.44
CA ALA A 129 14.81 22.47 -5.23
C ALA A 129 15.79 21.71 -4.31
N GLY A 130 15.88 20.39 -4.47
CA GLY A 130 16.84 19.55 -3.77
C GLY A 130 16.19 18.32 -3.14
N ARG A 131 17.01 17.43 -2.58
CA ARG A 131 16.49 16.23 -1.92
C ARG A 131 15.79 16.60 -0.62
N GLN A 132 14.54 16.16 -0.47
CA GLN A 132 13.71 16.39 0.70
C GLN A 132 13.26 15.04 1.26
N ASN A 133 13.34 14.90 2.59
CA ASN A 133 12.69 13.81 3.30
C ASN A 133 11.24 14.20 3.51
N ILE A 134 10.34 13.49 2.85
CA ILE A 134 8.92 13.80 2.86
C ILE A 134 8.22 12.74 3.70
N VAL A 135 7.40 13.18 4.64
CA VAL A 135 6.59 12.30 5.46
C VAL A 135 5.13 12.68 5.26
N ILE A 136 4.31 11.69 4.92
CA ILE A 136 2.88 11.81 4.70
C ILE A 136 2.20 10.88 5.70
N GLU A 137 1.21 11.40 6.41
CA GLU A 137 0.32 10.59 7.25
C GLU A 137 -1.08 10.61 6.64
N GLY A 138 -1.74 9.46 6.62
CA GLY A 138 -3.05 9.38 6.02
C GLY A 138 -3.59 7.97 5.86
N THR A 139 -4.58 7.85 4.99
CA THR A 139 -5.24 6.60 4.61
C THR A 139 -5.12 6.39 3.11
N TRP A 140 -4.91 5.14 2.70
CA TRP A 140 -4.80 4.74 1.29
C TRP A 140 -5.52 3.42 1.03
N GLY A 141 -5.68 3.14 -0.26
CA GLY A 141 -6.46 2.02 -0.78
C GLY A 141 -7.93 2.40 -0.99
N TYR A 142 -8.83 1.47 -0.67
CA TYR A 142 -10.27 1.70 -0.81
C TYR A 142 -10.97 1.46 0.52
N ALA A 143 -11.99 2.27 0.81
CA ALA A 143 -12.85 2.08 2.00
C ALA A 143 -13.52 0.70 2.01
N SER A 144 -13.73 0.13 0.83
CA SER A 144 -14.20 -1.23 0.61
C SER A 144 -13.68 -1.73 -0.73
N VAL A 145 -13.28 -3.00 -0.80
CA VAL A 145 -12.95 -3.68 -2.06
C VAL A 145 -14.09 -3.48 -3.07
N PRO A 146 -13.82 -2.93 -4.27
CA PRO A 146 -14.83 -2.78 -5.32
C PRO A 146 -15.45 -4.12 -5.72
N ASP A 147 -16.74 -4.12 -6.07
CA ASP A 147 -17.47 -5.37 -6.35
C ASP A 147 -16.91 -6.13 -7.56
N ASP A 148 -16.39 -5.43 -8.58
CA ASP A 148 -15.76 -6.06 -9.76
C ASP A 148 -14.43 -6.77 -9.45
N ILE A 149 -13.84 -6.50 -8.28
CA ILE A 149 -12.59 -7.11 -7.79
C ILE A 149 -12.87 -8.27 -6.82
N ARG A 150 -14.07 -8.31 -6.22
CA ARG A 150 -14.45 -9.29 -5.19
C ARG A 150 -14.80 -10.67 -5.78
#